data_AF-A0A6G4MIV0-F1
#
_entry.id   AF-A0A6G4MIV0-F1
#
_cell.length_a   1.000
_cell.length_b   1.000
_cell.length_c   1.000
_cell.angle_alpha   90.00
_cell.angle_beta   90.00
_cell.angle_gamma   90.00
#
_symmetry.space_group_name_H-M   'P 1'
#
loop_
_entity.id
_entity.type
_entity.pdbx_description
1 polymer ?
#
loop_
_entity_poly.entity_id
_entity_poly.type
_entity_poly.pdbx_seq_one_letter_code
_entity_poly.pdbx_strand_id
1 'polypeptide(L)'
;MSRSPRVNQFNVIFPVICTLLGVSITALLGLYGNYLQTHNASKTACVIRVDKQESLLREKYNQFMVSVTSFGFSPALTNPMTRSDLRKDMLPVVQSATEVMTYAPPELGMVAANVLKAFYLADSAGDNQELQESAIKQAGQSFKGAYGAYMKALNTLDRQRQGCD
;
A
#
# COMPACT_ATOMS: atom_id res chain seq x y z
N MET A 1 20.42 75.49 -37.69
CA MET A 1 21.09 74.62 -36.68
C MET A 1 20.01 73.94 -35.85
N SER A 2 19.90 72.63 -36.00
CA SER A 2 18.87 71.79 -35.37
C SER A 2 19.14 71.62 -33.87
N ARG A 3 18.19 72.02 -33.02
CA ARG A 3 18.24 71.74 -31.57
C ARG A 3 17.85 70.28 -31.36
N SER A 4 18.84 69.43 -31.12
CA SER A 4 18.61 68.07 -30.63
C SER A 4 17.93 68.15 -29.25
N PRO A 5 16.78 67.47 -29.03
CA PRO A 5 16.16 67.46 -27.71
C PRO A 5 17.03 66.59 -26.79
N ARG A 6 17.64 67.20 -25.76
CA ARG A 6 18.20 66.45 -24.64
C ARG A 6 17.04 65.78 -23.92
N VAL A 7 16.72 64.56 -24.31
CA VAL A 7 15.86 63.67 -23.52
C VAL A 7 16.55 63.53 -22.17
N ASN A 8 15.91 64.04 -21.12
CA ASN A 8 16.41 63.96 -19.75
C ASN A 8 16.56 62.48 -19.40
N GLN A 9 17.77 61.93 -19.52
CA GLN A 9 18.03 60.49 -19.36
C GLN A 9 17.55 59.96 -18.01
N PHE A 10 17.53 60.81 -16.98
CA PHE A 10 16.95 60.52 -15.66
C PHE A 10 15.46 60.16 -15.68
N ASN A 11 14.67 60.75 -16.58
CA ASN A 11 13.23 60.52 -16.67
C ASN A 11 12.88 59.18 -17.33
N VAL A 12 13.85 58.56 -18.02
CA VAL A 12 13.69 57.28 -18.71
C VAL A 12 14.32 56.13 -17.92
N ILE A 13 15.46 56.38 -17.26
CA ILE A 13 16.20 55.35 -16.51
C ILE A 13 15.45 54.94 -15.23
N PHE A 14 14.87 55.89 -14.50
CA PHE A 14 14.16 55.63 -13.25
C PHE A 14 12.94 54.68 -13.40
N PRO A 15 12.00 54.90 -14.35
CA PRO A 15 10.89 53.98 -14.55
C PRO A 15 11.33 52.60 -15.04
N VAL A 16 12.42 52.49 -15.81
CA VAL A 16 12.97 51.21 -16.29
C VAL A 16 13.56 50.38 -15.14
N ILE A 17 14.24 51.02 -14.18
CA ILE A 17 14.76 50.34 -12.99
C ILE A 17 13.59 49.87 -12.10
N CYS A 18 12.56 50.69 -11.93
CA CYS A 18 11.37 50.32 -11.15
C CYS A 18 10.59 49.16 -11.78
N THR A 19 10.46 49.11 -13.11
CA THR A 19 9.80 47.98 -13.79
C THR A 19 10.65 46.71 -13.71
N LEU A 20 11.97 46.79 -13.87
CA LEU A 20 12.87 45.65 -13.68
C LEU A 20 12.85 45.10 -12.23
N LEU A 21 12.82 45.98 -11.23
CA LEU A 21 12.62 45.60 -9.82
C LEU A 21 11.25 44.96 -9.59
N GLY A 22 10.19 45.54 -10.16
CA GLY A 22 8.84 44.97 -10.09
C GLY A 22 8.75 43.57 -10.69
N VAL A 23 9.35 43.35 -11.88
CA VAL A 23 9.39 42.06 -12.57
C VAL A 23 10.23 41.04 -11.81
N SER A 24 11.37 41.44 -11.23
CA SER A 24 12.23 40.53 -10.47
C SER A 24 11.61 40.11 -9.14
N ILE A 25 10.90 41.02 -8.44
CA ILE A 25 10.12 40.69 -7.23
C ILE A 25 8.97 39.72 -7.57
N THR A 26 8.22 39.98 -8.64
CA THR A 26 7.12 39.08 -9.05
C THR A 26 7.63 37.72 -9.52
N ALA A 27 8.77 37.65 -10.21
CA ALA A 27 9.40 36.39 -10.58
C ALA A 27 9.85 35.57 -9.36
N LEU A 28 10.43 36.21 -8.33
CA LEU A 28 10.80 35.57 -7.06
C LEU A 28 9.58 35.05 -6.31
N LEU A 29 8.51 35.85 -6.21
CA LEU A 29 7.25 35.43 -5.58
C LEU A 29 6.59 34.27 -6.36
N GLY A 30 6.66 34.29 -7.68
CA GLY A 30 6.17 33.20 -8.54
C GLY A 30 6.96 31.90 -8.36
N LEU A 31 8.29 31.98 -8.28
CA LEU A 31 9.15 30.82 -7.98
C LEU A 31 8.87 30.26 -6.59
N TYR A 32 8.74 31.13 -5.59
CA TYR A 32 8.44 30.72 -4.22
C TYR A 32 7.04 30.10 -4.09
N GLY A 33 6.04 30.68 -4.76
CA GLY A 33 4.68 30.11 -4.84
C GLY A 33 4.67 28.74 -5.51
N ASN A 34 5.35 28.60 -6.64
CA ASN A 34 5.49 27.31 -7.34
C ASN A 34 6.23 26.28 -6.49
N TYR A 35 7.28 26.70 -5.77
CA TYR A 35 8.00 25.83 -4.85
C TYR A 35 7.09 25.34 -3.72
N LEU A 36 6.36 26.25 -3.05
CA LEU A 36 5.42 25.90 -1.99
C LEU A 36 4.32 24.96 -2.48
N GLN A 37 3.78 25.23 -3.66
CA GLN A 37 2.73 24.43 -4.28
C GLN A 37 3.22 23.05 -4.67
N THR A 38 4.42 22.95 -5.26
CA THR A 38 5.03 21.67 -5.64
C THR A 38 5.40 20.85 -4.41
N HIS A 39 5.94 21.51 -3.39
CA HIS A 39 6.28 20.89 -2.12
C HIS A 39 5.03 20.35 -1.41
N ASN A 40 3.97 21.14 -1.30
CA ASN A 40 2.70 20.70 -0.73
C ASN A 40 2.04 19.59 -1.56
N ALA A 41 2.07 19.69 -2.90
CA ALA A 41 1.55 18.65 -3.79
C ALA A 41 2.31 17.32 -3.62
N SER A 42 3.63 17.37 -3.42
CA SER A 42 4.46 16.19 -3.12
C SER A 42 4.05 15.53 -1.81
N LYS A 43 3.85 16.30 -0.75
CA LYS A 43 3.39 15.79 0.56
C LYS A 43 2.01 15.13 0.45
N THR A 44 1.06 15.80 -0.20
CA THR A 44 -0.28 15.26 -0.43
C THR A 44 -0.23 13.97 -1.26
N ALA A 45 0.60 13.92 -2.31
CA ALA A 45 0.76 12.72 -3.13
C ALA A 45 1.38 11.55 -2.34
N CYS A 46 2.28 11.82 -1.39
CA CYS A 46 2.85 10.83 -0.49
C CYS A 46 1.76 10.22 0.41
N VAL A 47 0.97 11.06 1.10
CA VAL A 47 -0.13 10.61 1.97
C VAL A 47 -1.15 9.78 1.19
N ILE A 48 -1.58 10.23 0.02
CA ILE A 48 -2.54 9.49 -0.83
C ILE A 48 -2.02 8.10 -1.20
N ARG A 49 -0.72 7.95 -1.49
CA ARG A 49 -0.13 6.64 -1.81
C ARG A 49 -0.16 5.71 -0.60
N VAL A 50 0.19 6.22 0.58
CA VAL A 50 0.16 5.44 1.82
C VAL A 50 -1.27 5.04 2.19
N ASP A 51 -2.24 5.95 2.09
CA ASP A 51 -3.65 5.67 2.33
C ASP A 51 -4.19 4.59 1.39
N LYS A 52 -3.78 4.64 0.11
CA LYS A 52 -4.14 3.61 -0.87
C LYS A 52 -3.55 2.25 -0.51
N GLN A 53 -2.30 2.21 -0.06
CA GLN A 53 -1.67 0.97 0.42
C GLN A 53 -2.36 0.42 1.66
N GLU A 54 -2.74 1.29 2.61
CA GLU A 54 -3.47 0.89 3.81
C GLU A 54 -4.84 0.31 3.45
N SER A 55 -5.60 0.99 2.59
CA SER A 55 -6.91 0.52 2.12
C SER A 55 -6.82 -0.86 1.46
N LEU A 56 -5.85 -1.03 0.54
CA LEU A 56 -5.63 -2.30 -0.14
C LEU A 56 -5.22 -3.40 0.84
N LEU A 57 -4.31 -3.10 1.78
CA LEU A 57 -3.90 -4.05 2.81
C LEU A 57 -5.07 -4.51 3.68
N ARG A 58 -5.93 -3.57 4.11
CA ARG A 58 -7.14 -3.86 4.89
C ARG A 58 -8.10 -4.75 4.10
N GLU A 59 -8.33 -4.44 2.84
CA GLU A 59 -9.22 -5.21 1.97
C GLU A 59 -8.72 -6.65 1.80
N LYS A 60 -7.45 -6.82 1.41
CA LYS A 60 -6.87 -8.15 1.14
C LYS A 60 -6.74 -8.99 2.39
N TYR A 61 -6.35 -8.38 3.51
CA TYR A 61 -6.32 -9.07 4.79
C TYR A 61 -7.72 -9.48 5.25
N ASN A 62 -8.75 -8.65 5.06
CA ASN A 62 -10.12 -9.00 5.39
C ASN A 62 -10.62 -10.18 4.56
N GLN A 63 -10.38 -10.18 3.24
CA GLN A 63 -10.70 -11.32 2.37
C GLN A 63 -10.01 -12.61 2.85
N PHE A 64 -8.72 -12.51 3.23
CA PHE A 64 -7.98 -13.63 3.79
C PHE A 64 -8.56 -14.14 5.11
N MET A 65 -8.85 -13.25 6.07
CA MET A 65 -9.49 -13.59 7.34
C MET A 65 -10.83 -14.30 7.14
N VAL A 66 -11.70 -13.74 6.28
CA VAL A 66 -13.01 -14.30 5.99
C VAL A 66 -12.89 -15.69 5.38
N SER A 67 -11.97 -15.88 4.42
CA SER A 67 -11.78 -17.18 3.79
C SER A 67 -11.27 -18.24 4.77
N VAL A 68 -10.28 -17.92 5.61
CA VAL A 68 -9.72 -18.84 6.62
C VAL A 68 -10.80 -19.20 7.63
N THR A 69 -11.59 -18.22 8.06
CA THR A 69 -12.70 -18.44 8.98
C THR A 69 -13.77 -19.32 8.34
N SER A 70 -14.16 -19.05 7.10
CA SER A 70 -15.12 -19.85 6.35
C SER A 70 -14.64 -21.30 6.19
N PHE A 71 -13.36 -21.52 5.90
CA PHE A 71 -12.78 -22.85 5.85
C PHE A 71 -12.78 -23.51 7.24
N GLY A 72 -12.52 -22.75 8.30
CA GLY A 72 -12.61 -23.18 9.71
C GLY A 72 -13.99 -23.68 10.14
N PHE A 73 -15.05 -23.32 9.42
CA PHE A 73 -16.41 -23.83 9.60
C PHE A 73 -16.85 -24.81 8.51
N SER A 74 -15.94 -25.19 7.60
CA SER A 74 -16.28 -26.13 6.54
C SER A 74 -16.55 -27.54 7.11
N PRO A 75 -17.53 -28.27 6.54
CA PRO A 75 -17.69 -29.72 6.75
C PRO A 75 -16.39 -30.53 6.53
N ALA A 76 -15.42 -29.96 5.79
CA ALA A 76 -14.07 -30.47 5.60
C ALA A 76 -13.33 -30.88 6.87
N LEU A 77 -13.67 -30.22 7.98
CA LEU A 77 -12.97 -30.40 9.24
C LEU A 77 -13.66 -31.40 10.17
N THR A 78 -14.85 -31.86 9.82
CA THR A 78 -15.68 -32.74 10.68
C THR A 78 -15.99 -34.09 10.05
N ASN A 79 -15.88 -34.22 8.73
CA ASN A 79 -16.11 -35.48 8.03
C ASN A 79 -14.93 -35.83 7.12
N PRO A 80 -14.62 -37.13 6.97
CA PRO A 80 -13.67 -37.57 5.95
C PRO A 80 -14.16 -37.12 4.57
N MET A 81 -13.43 -36.22 3.92
CA MET A 81 -13.79 -35.68 2.61
C MET A 81 -12.94 -36.27 1.49
N THR A 82 -13.49 -36.23 0.28
CA THR A 82 -12.69 -36.51 -0.91
C THR A 82 -11.70 -35.38 -1.14
N ARG A 83 -10.57 -35.68 -1.80
CA ARG A 83 -9.61 -34.66 -2.24
C ARG A 83 -10.26 -33.53 -3.05
N SER A 84 -11.30 -33.85 -3.85
CA SER A 84 -12.01 -32.88 -4.66
C SER A 84 -12.79 -31.87 -3.80
N ASP A 85 -13.47 -32.36 -2.77
CA ASP A 85 -14.22 -31.50 -1.85
C ASP A 85 -13.29 -30.63 -1.02
N LEU A 86 -12.16 -31.18 -0.54
CA LEU A 86 -11.16 -30.38 0.18
C LEU A 86 -10.61 -29.26 -0.70
N ARG A 87 -10.29 -29.56 -1.96
CA ARG A 87 -9.81 -28.57 -2.93
C ARG A 87 -10.79 -27.43 -3.12
N LYS A 88 -12.08 -27.75 -3.25
CA LYS A 88 -13.14 -26.76 -3.41
C LYS A 88 -13.20 -25.82 -2.21
N ASP A 89 -13.06 -26.36 -1.01
CA ASP A 89 -13.17 -25.59 0.23
C ASP A 89 -11.92 -24.79 0.58
N MET A 90 -10.72 -25.29 0.23
CA MET A 90 -9.46 -24.55 0.47
C MET A 90 -9.19 -23.48 -0.59
N LEU A 91 -9.81 -23.57 -1.78
CA LEU A 91 -9.53 -22.67 -2.90
C LEU A 91 -9.68 -21.17 -2.55
N PRO A 92 -10.75 -20.73 -1.84
CA PRO A 92 -10.86 -19.33 -1.41
C PRO A 92 -9.73 -18.88 -0.48
N VAL A 93 -9.22 -19.78 0.37
CA VAL A 93 -8.10 -19.50 1.27
C VAL A 93 -6.80 -19.35 0.49
N VAL A 94 -6.56 -20.25 -0.46
CA VAL A 94 -5.38 -20.21 -1.35
C VAL A 94 -5.35 -18.91 -2.17
N GLN A 95 -6.50 -18.51 -2.74
CA GLN A 95 -6.62 -17.30 -3.55
C GLN A 95 -6.32 -16.05 -2.71
N SER A 96 -6.99 -15.88 -1.58
CA SER A 96 -6.80 -14.72 -0.72
C SER A 96 -5.42 -14.68 -0.06
N ALA A 97 -4.83 -15.83 0.30
CA ALA A 97 -3.44 -15.90 0.75
C ALA A 97 -2.47 -15.39 -0.32
N THR A 98 -2.69 -15.75 -1.59
CA THR A 98 -1.86 -15.29 -2.72
C THR A 98 -1.96 -13.78 -2.90
N GLU A 99 -3.16 -13.20 -2.72
CA GLU A 99 -3.34 -11.76 -2.76
C GLU A 99 -2.61 -11.06 -1.60
N VAL A 100 -2.70 -11.59 -0.39
CA VAL A 100 -1.96 -11.05 0.76
C VAL A 100 -0.45 -11.15 0.52
N MET A 101 0.07 -12.26 -0.01
CA MET A 101 1.48 -12.39 -0.36
C MET A 101 1.95 -11.33 -1.38
N THR A 102 1.06 -10.91 -2.27
CA THR A 102 1.39 -9.95 -3.34
C THR A 102 1.38 -8.51 -2.84
N TYR A 103 0.47 -8.17 -1.94
CA TYR A 103 0.21 -6.77 -1.55
C TYR A 103 0.63 -6.43 -0.13
N ALA A 104 0.89 -7.41 0.73
CA ALA A 104 1.26 -7.17 2.11
C ALA A 104 2.78 -7.05 2.31
N PRO A 105 3.21 -6.36 3.39
CA PRO A 105 4.61 -6.37 3.79
C PRO A 105 5.12 -7.78 4.10
N PRO A 106 6.45 -8.02 4.03
CA PRO A 106 7.04 -9.35 4.09
C PRO A 106 6.60 -10.21 5.28
N GLU A 107 6.43 -9.62 6.46
CA GLU A 107 6.02 -10.37 7.65
C GLU A 107 4.61 -10.97 7.53
N LEU A 108 3.65 -10.19 7.04
CA LEU A 108 2.30 -10.69 6.81
C LEU A 108 2.24 -11.59 5.57
N GLY A 109 3.01 -11.25 4.52
CA GLY A 109 3.17 -12.12 3.35
C GLY A 109 3.72 -13.50 3.71
N MET A 110 4.67 -13.59 4.65
CA MET A 110 5.21 -14.87 5.14
C MET A 110 4.16 -15.70 5.90
N VAL A 111 3.27 -15.06 6.66
CA VAL A 111 2.14 -15.76 7.30
C VAL A 111 1.24 -16.38 6.24
N ALA A 112 0.86 -15.61 5.22
CA ALA A 112 0.05 -16.10 4.12
C ALA A 112 0.75 -17.23 3.33
N ALA A 113 2.06 -17.11 3.09
CA ALA A 113 2.87 -18.14 2.43
C ALA A 113 2.91 -19.46 3.22
N ASN A 114 3.04 -19.40 4.55
CA ASN A 114 3.03 -20.58 5.39
C ASN A 114 1.66 -21.27 5.41
N VAL A 115 0.58 -20.49 5.42
CA VAL A 115 -0.79 -21.02 5.28
C VAL A 115 -0.96 -21.70 3.91
N LEU A 116 -0.54 -21.04 2.82
CA LEU A 116 -0.58 -21.60 1.48
C LEU A 116 0.21 -22.91 1.37
N LYS A 117 1.42 -22.94 1.92
CA LYS A 117 2.26 -24.16 1.97
C LYS A 117 1.55 -25.31 2.69
N ALA A 118 0.91 -25.02 3.82
CA ALA A 118 0.18 -26.03 4.58
C ALA A 118 -1.02 -26.59 3.79
N PHE A 119 -1.77 -25.76 3.07
CA PHE A 119 -2.84 -26.23 2.19
C PHE A 119 -2.33 -27.04 0.99
N TYR A 120 -1.18 -26.67 0.44
CA TYR A 120 -0.53 -27.49 -0.59
C TYR A 120 -0.15 -28.88 -0.05
N LEU A 121 0.38 -28.95 1.18
CA LEU A 121 0.66 -30.23 1.84
C LEU A 121 -0.60 -31.06 2.04
N ALA A 122 -1.70 -30.43 2.48
CA ALA A 122 -2.99 -31.08 2.66
C ALA A 122 -3.54 -31.67 1.35
N ASP A 123 -3.37 -30.97 0.22
CA ASP A 123 -3.76 -31.49 -1.10
C ASP A 123 -2.84 -32.64 -1.56
N SER A 124 -1.54 -32.51 -1.30
CA SER A 124 -0.55 -33.50 -1.72
C SER A 124 -0.63 -34.82 -0.95
N ALA A 125 -1.25 -34.79 0.25
CA ALA A 125 -1.50 -35.97 1.08
C ALA A 125 -2.44 -36.99 0.41
N GLY A 126 -3.20 -36.58 -0.61
CA GLY A 126 -4.13 -37.46 -1.32
C GLY A 126 -5.21 -37.98 -0.38
N ASP A 127 -5.35 -39.32 -0.32
CA ASP A 127 -6.34 -40.00 0.52
C ASP A 127 -5.83 -40.28 1.95
N ASN A 128 -4.59 -39.85 2.29
CA ASN A 128 -4.06 -40.00 3.64
C ASN A 128 -4.64 -38.92 4.58
N GLN A 129 -5.71 -39.29 5.29
CA GLN A 129 -6.44 -38.39 6.19
C GLN A 129 -5.59 -37.84 7.33
N GLU A 130 -4.71 -38.66 7.93
CA GLU A 130 -3.87 -38.21 9.03
C GLU A 130 -2.89 -37.10 8.59
N LEU A 131 -2.27 -37.27 7.42
CA LEU A 131 -1.39 -36.25 6.84
C LEU A 131 -2.16 -34.98 6.45
N GLN A 132 -3.38 -35.15 5.93
CA GLN A 132 -4.25 -34.05 5.56
C GLN A 132 -4.68 -33.23 6.78
N GLU A 133 -5.15 -33.87 7.85
CA GLU A 133 -5.52 -33.22 9.10
C GLU A 133 -4.33 -32.53 9.76
N SER A 134 -3.15 -33.17 9.76
CA SER A 134 -1.91 -32.59 10.27
C SER A 134 -1.53 -31.31 9.51
N ALA A 135 -1.62 -31.34 8.18
CA ALA A 135 -1.33 -30.18 7.33
C ALA A 135 -2.35 -29.05 7.55
N ILE A 136 -3.65 -29.36 7.67
CA ILE A 136 -4.69 -28.38 7.99
C ILE A 136 -4.43 -27.73 9.36
N LYS A 137 -4.05 -28.53 10.36
CA LYS A 137 -3.68 -28.02 11.69
C LYS A 137 -2.46 -27.09 11.61
N GLN A 138 -1.48 -27.41 10.76
CA GLN A 138 -0.34 -26.54 10.49
C GLN A 138 -0.75 -25.22 9.82
N ALA A 139 -1.77 -25.22 8.94
CA ALA A 139 -2.33 -23.99 8.38
C ALA A 139 -2.90 -23.09 9.48
N GLY A 140 -3.71 -23.66 10.39
CA GLY A 140 -4.25 -22.93 11.54
C GLY A 140 -3.17 -22.39 12.49
N GLN A 141 -2.11 -23.15 12.74
CA GLN A 141 -0.96 -22.70 13.52
C GLN A 141 -0.22 -21.54 12.84
N SER A 142 0.01 -21.65 11.53
CA SER A 142 0.66 -20.59 10.74
C SER A 142 -0.13 -19.30 10.78
N PHE A 143 -1.46 -19.40 10.82
CA PHE A 143 -2.36 -18.25 10.86
C PHE A 143 -2.39 -17.52 12.22
N LYS A 144 -2.01 -18.15 13.35
CA LYS A 144 -2.08 -17.53 14.69
C LYS A 144 -1.34 -16.19 14.80
N GLY A 145 -0.29 -15.97 14.00
CA GLY A 145 0.48 -14.73 13.96
C GLY A 145 -0.07 -13.65 13.01
N ALA A 146 -1.11 -13.95 12.23
CA ALA A 146 -1.59 -13.09 11.14
C ALA A 146 -2.00 -11.70 11.63
N TYR A 147 -2.77 -11.63 12.73
CA TYR A 147 -3.24 -10.35 13.27
C TYR A 147 -2.09 -9.47 13.79
N GLY A 148 -1.11 -10.06 14.46
CA GLY A 148 0.07 -9.33 14.93
C GLY A 148 0.89 -8.76 13.77
N ALA A 149 1.13 -9.58 12.74
CA ALA A 149 1.82 -9.14 11.53
C ALA A 149 1.04 -8.04 10.78
N TYR A 150 -0.28 -8.15 10.73
CA TYR A 150 -1.17 -7.15 10.15
C TYR A 150 -1.12 -5.81 10.91
N MET A 151 -1.23 -5.83 12.24
CA MET A 151 -1.12 -4.61 13.05
C MET A 151 0.24 -3.94 12.89
N LYS A 152 1.32 -4.74 12.80
CA LYS A 152 2.66 -4.20 12.52
C LYS A 152 2.77 -3.60 11.12
N ALA A 153 2.12 -4.18 10.12
CA ALA A 153 2.03 -3.62 8.78
C ALA A 153 1.29 -2.26 8.78
N LEU A 154 0.14 -2.16 9.46
CA LEU A 154 -0.57 -0.90 9.63
C LEU A 154 0.27 0.17 10.33
N ASN A 155 0.95 -0.19 11.42
CA ASN A 155 1.83 0.73 12.13
C ASN A 155 3.01 1.21 11.26
N THR A 156 3.48 0.36 10.33
CA THR A 156 4.54 0.75 9.39
C THR A 156 4.03 1.77 8.38
N LEU A 157 2.84 1.57 7.84
CA LEU A 157 2.18 2.53 6.95
C LEU A 157 1.90 3.85 7.68
N ASP A 158 1.45 3.80 8.94
CA ASP A 158 1.21 5.01 9.72
C ASP A 158 2.51 5.82 9.94
N ARG A 159 3.62 5.16 10.24
CA ARG A 159 4.94 5.83 10.30
C ARG A 159 5.37 6.42 8.95
N GLN A 160 5.08 5.74 7.84
CA GLN A 160 5.35 6.27 6.50
C GLN A 160 4.50 7.52 6.23
N ARG A 161 3.22 7.52 6.63
CA ARG A 161 2.33 8.68 6.54
C ARG A 161 2.87 9.87 7.34
N GLN A 162 3.32 9.65 8.58
CA GLN A 162 3.96 10.68 9.41
C GLN A 162 5.26 11.21 8.79
N GLY A 163 5.98 10.38 8.03
CA GLY A 163 7.17 10.79 7.29
C GLY A 163 6.90 11.56 5.99
N CYS A 164 5.64 11.72 5.58
CA CYS A 164 5.25 12.57 4.45
C CYS A 164 5.15 14.06 4.84
N ASP A 165 5.26 14.38 6.13
CA ASP A 165 5.21 15.75 6.69
C ASP A 165 6.49 16.56 6.49
#